data_AF-A0A1F8JLI4-F1
#
_entry.id   AF-A0A1F8JLI4-F1
#
_cell.length_a   1.000
_cell.length_b   1.000
_cell.length_c   1.000
_cell.angle_alpha   90.00
_cell.angle_beta   90.00
_cell.angle_gamma   90.00
#
_symmetry.space_group_name_H-M   'P 1'
#
loop_
_entity.id
_entity.type
_entity.pdbx_description
1 polymer ?
#
loop_
_entity_poly.entity_id
_entity_poly.type
_entity_poly.pdbx_seq_one_letter_code
_entity_poly.pdbx_strand_id
1 'polypeptide(L)'
;MRILKKGAGRQTKNPALSFQETLALLDRDLSFLFEKKRSPHDPRLIQRIALNLKHLYVEALKLKRFPKYKERAERILLSLTTPWGAPFVIKTTLLEAAASYGEQDPLHSDLHLWLKEISRYGHHFSGQILSMLHD
;
A
#
# COMPACT_ATOMS: atom_id res chain seq x y z
N MET A 1 13.87 1.90 49.34
CA MET A 1 14.69 1.51 48.18
C MET A 1 13.76 1.08 47.04
N ARG A 2 14.18 1.30 45.80
CA ARG A 2 13.34 1.61 44.63
C ARG A 2 12.52 0.44 44.07
N ILE A 3 11.26 0.74 43.76
CA ILE A 3 10.34 -0.03 42.92
C ILE A 3 10.78 0.13 41.46
N LEU A 4 11.09 -0.96 40.77
CA LEU A 4 11.30 -0.96 39.31
C LEU A 4 10.06 -1.56 38.63
N LYS A 5 9.13 -0.67 38.23
CA LYS A 5 8.11 -0.97 37.23
C LYS A 5 8.81 -1.15 35.88
N LYS A 6 8.92 -2.38 35.39
CA LYS A 6 9.40 -2.68 34.03
C LYS A 6 8.33 -2.27 33.01
N GLY A 7 8.69 -1.25 32.23
CA GLY A 7 8.36 -1.07 30.81
C GLY A 7 6.93 -1.39 30.38
N ALA A 8 6.03 -0.42 30.53
CA ALA A 8 4.90 -0.31 29.61
C ALA A 8 5.46 -0.11 28.21
N GLY A 9 5.39 -1.15 27.38
CA GLY A 9 5.63 -1.05 25.95
C GLY A 9 4.71 0.05 25.41
N ARG A 10 5.30 1.17 24.98
CA ARG A 10 4.62 2.14 24.13
C ARG A 10 4.31 1.40 22.83
N GLN A 11 3.15 0.75 22.78
CA GLN A 11 2.43 0.59 21.53
C GLN A 11 2.24 2.01 21.02
N THR A 12 3.10 2.44 20.09
CA THR A 12 2.85 3.62 19.28
C THR A 12 1.55 3.34 18.54
N LYS A 13 0.43 3.77 19.13
CA LYS A 13 -0.84 3.90 18.43
C LYS A 13 -0.54 4.85 17.27
N ASN A 14 -0.23 4.30 16.10
CA ASN A 14 -0.34 5.07 14.88
C ASN A 14 -1.82 5.50 14.85
N PRO A 15 -2.13 6.80 14.83
CA PRO A 15 -3.50 7.23 14.66
C PRO A 15 -4.02 6.53 13.40
N ALA A 16 -5.17 5.86 13.50
CA ALA A 16 -5.77 5.22 12.35
C ALA A 16 -6.06 6.30 11.32
N LEU A 17 -5.26 6.32 10.25
CA LEU A 17 -5.39 7.29 9.16
C LEU A 17 -6.79 7.16 8.56
N SER A 18 -7.41 8.26 8.20
CA SER A 18 -8.64 8.20 7.41
C SER A 18 -8.37 7.54 6.04
N PHE A 19 -9.44 7.13 5.37
CA PHE A 19 -9.38 6.62 4.01
C PHE A 19 -8.65 7.57 3.05
N GLN A 20 -8.94 8.88 3.13
CA GLN A 20 -8.32 9.89 2.28
C GLN A 20 -6.84 10.08 2.62
N GLU A 21 -6.47 10.08 3.90
CA GLU A 21 -5.07 10.17 4.32
C GLU A 21 -4.26 8.95 3.90
N THR A 22 -4.87 7.75 3.98
CA THR A 22 -4.23 6.50 3.53
C THR A 22 -3.99 6.53 2.02
N LEU A 23 -4.97 6.98 1.24
CA LEU A 23 -4.83 7.17 -0.21
C LEU A 23 -3.74 8.19 -0.54
N ALA A 24 -3.75 9.36 0.09
CA ALA A 24 -2.77 10.41 -0.15
C ALA A 24 -1.33 9.97 0.20
N LEU A 25 -1.17 9.18 1.27
CA LEU A 25 0.14 8.62 1.62
C LEU A 25 0.61 7.57 0.61
N LEU A 26 -0.29 6.71 0.13
CA LEU A 26 0.03 5.71 -0.89
C LEU A 26 0.41 6.39 -2.20
N ASP A 27 -0.39 7.36 -2.65
CA ASP A 27 -0.13 8.19 -3.83
C ASP A 27 1.25 8.85 -3.78
N ARG A 28 1.59 9.45 -2.63
CA ARG A 28 2.90 10.07 -2.42
C ARG A 28 4.03 9.05 -2.47
N ASP A 29 3.88 7.92 -1.79
CA ASP A 29 4.92 6.88 -1.74
C ASP A 29 5.14 6.24 -3.13
N LEU A 30 4.08 6.00 -3.90
CA LEU A 30 4.18 5.53 -5.29
C LEU A 30 4.79 6.59 -6.21
N SER A 31 4.38 7.86 -6.09
CA SER A 31 4.96 8.97 -6.83
C SER A 31 6.47 9.09 -6.59
N PHE A 32 6.91 8.96 -5.34
CA PHE A 32 8.34 8.96 -5.01
C PHE A 32 9.11 7.77 -5.59
N LEU A 33 8.47 6.62 -5.78
CA LEU A 33 9.06 5.48 -6.48
C LEU A 33 9.18 5.73 -7.99
N PHE A 34 8.17 6.37 -8.60
CA PHE A 34 8.20 6.74 -10.02
C PHE A 34 9.29 7.76 -10.32
N GLU A 35 9.45 8.75 -9.44
CA GLU A 35 10.46 9.80 -9.55
C GLU A 35 11.85 9.34 -9.06
N LYS A 36 12.00 8.07 -8.65
CA LYS A 36 13.22 7.49 -8.06
C LYS A 36 13.76 8.27 -6.85
N LYS A 37 12.91 9.06 -6.18
CA LYS A 37 13.24 9.77 -4.93
C LYS A 37 13.35 8.82 -3.74
N ARG A 38 12.76 7.63 -3.86
CA ARG A 38 12.90 6.53 -2.89
C ARG A 38 13.27 5.24 -3.58
N SER A 39 14.03 4.41 -2.89
CA SER A 39 14.44 3.10 -3.38
C SER A 39 13.34 2.07 -3.09
N PRO A 40 12.96 1.23 -4.08
CA PRO A 40 12.11 0.08 -3.80
C PRO A 40 12.79 -0.95 -2.88
N HIS A 41 14.09 -0.80 -2.58
CA HIS A 41 14.83 -1.65 -1.63
C HIS A 41 14.82 -1.14 -0.19
N ASP A 42 14.07 -0.09 0.16
CA ASP A 42 13.93 0.35 1.55
C ASP A 42 12.84 -0.49 2.26
N PRO A 43 13.19 -1.41 3.18
CA PRO A 43 12.21 -2.27 3.84
C PRO A 43 11.17 -1.50 4.65
N ARG A 44 11.51 -0.30 5.14
CA ARG A 44 10.57 0.55 5.90
C ARG A 44 9.52 1.17 4.97
N LEU A 45 9.90 1.51 3.74
CA LEU A 45 8.96 1.94 2.70
C LEU A 45 8.04 0.79 2.31
N ILE A 46 8.59 -0.39 2.01
CA ILE A 46 7.81 -1.56 1.60
C ILE A 46 6.80 -1.93 2.69
N GLN A 47 7.24 -1.99 3.96
CA GLN A 47 6.36 -2.28 5.09
C GLN A 47 5.23 -1.24 5.23
N ARG A 48 5.53 0.05 5.07
CA ARG A 48 4.51 1.10 5.14
C ARG A 48 3.49 0.98 4.02
N ILE A 49 3.95 0.72 2.79
CA ILE A 49 3.06 0.48 1.64
C ILE A 49 2.18 -0.74 1.90
N ALA A 50 2.74 -1.85 2.39
CA ALA A 50 1.98 -3.05 2.74
C ALA A 50 0.83 -2.73 3.71
N LEU A 51 1.14 -1.99 4.77
CA LEU A 51 0.19 -1.62 5.81
C LEU A 51 -0.90 -0.69 5.28
N ASN A 52 -0.53 0.30 4.47
CA ASN A 52 -1.46 1.21 3.83
C ASN A 52 -2.39 0.50 2.83
N LEU A 53 -1.88 -0.44 2.03
CA LEU A 53 -2.69 -1.23 1.09
C LEU A 53 -3.73 -2.08 1.83
N LYS A 54 -3.34 -2.78 2.91
CA LYS A 54 -4.26 -3.54 3.76
C LYS A 54 -5.34 -2.64 4.37
N HIS A 55 -4.93 -1.50 4.90
CA HIS A 55 -5.85 -0.55 5.51
C HIS A 55 -6.84 0.02 4.50
N LEU A 56 -6.34 0.41 3.34
CA LEU A 56 -7.13 0.95 2.25
C LEU A 56 -8.21 -0.04 1.78
N TYR A 57 -7.85 -1.32 1.66
CA TYR A 57 -8.79 -2.39 1.35
C TYR A 57 -9.92 -2.51 2.39
N VAL A 58 -9.57 -2.54 3.69
CA VAL A 58 -10.56 -2.64 4.78
C VAL A 58 -11.50 -1.43 4.80
N GLU A 59 -10.96 -0.22 4.63
CA GLU A 59 -11.76 0.99 4.60
C GLU A 59 -12.64 1.07 3.35
N ALA A 60 -12.14 0.67 2.17
CA ALA A 60 -12.95 0.59 0.96
C ALA A 60 -14.12 -0.40 1.13
N LEU A 61 -13.90 -1.56 1.75
CA LEU A 61 -14.98 -2.51 2.07
C LEU A 61 -16.05 -1.91 2.97
N LYS A 62 -15.68 -1.05 3.93
CA LYS A 62 -16.65 -0.35 4.78
C LYS A 62 -17.35 0.77 4.04
N LEU A 63 -16.66 1.47 3.14
CA LEU A 63 -17.17 2.64 2.45
C LEU A 63 -18.10 2.30 1.29
N LYS A 64 -17.94 1.13 0.65
CA LYS A 64 -18.76 0.72 -0.50
C LYS A 64 -20.27 0.65 -0.22
N ARG A 65 -20.68 0.54 1.05
CA ARG A 65 -22.09 0.53 1.46
C ARG A 65 -22.76 1.90 1.45
N PHE A 66 -21.97 2.99 1.41
CA PHE A 66 -22.49 4.35 1.39
C PHE A 66 -22.59 4.84 -0.06
N PRO A 67 -23.78 5.24 -0.54
CA PRO A 67 -23.97 5.65 -1.94
C PRO A 67 -22.96 6.69 -2.43
N LYS A 68 -22.65 7.68 -1.58
CA LYS A 68 -21.67 8.75 -1.88
C LYS A 68 -20.26 8.22 -2.20
N TYR A 69 -19.85 7.09 -1.64
CA TYR A 69 -18.49 6.56 -1.77
C TYR A 69 -18.42 5.24 -2.53
N LYS A 70 -19.57 4.69 -2.95
CA LYS A 70 -19.68 3.34 -3.50
C LYS A 70 -18.77 3.13 -4.69
N GLU A 71 -18.88 3.95 -5.72
CA GLU A 71 -18.11 3.80 -6.96
C GLU A 71 -16.60 3.86 -6.70
N ARG A 72 -16.15 4.89 -5.96
CA ARG A 72 -14.72 5.05 -5.62
C ARG A 72 -14.19 3.88 -4.78
N ALA A 73 -14.97 3.40 -3.82
CA ALA A 73 -14.60 2.25 -3.00
C ALA A 73 -14.53 0.96 -3.82
N GLU A 74 -15.49 0.72 -4.72
CA GLU A 74 -15.49 -0.45 -5.61
C GLU A 74 -14.30 -0.44 -6.56
N ARG A 75 -13.94 0.73 -7.10
CA ARG A 75 -12.75 0.89 -7.95
C ARG A 75 -11.46 0.60 -7.20
N ILE A 76 -11.29 1.14 -6.00
CA ILE A 76 -10.11 0.85 -5.18
C ILE A 76 -10.03 -0.65 -4.86
N LEU A 77 -11.15 -1.28 -4.51
CA LEU A 77 -11.17 -2.73 -4.31
C LEU A 77 -10.71 -3.47 -5.58
N LEU A 78 -11.28 -3.11 -6.73
CA LEU A 78 -10.90 -3.68 -8.02
C LEU A 78 -9.41 -3.49 -8.31
N SER A 79 -8.87 -2.29 -8.16
CA SER A 79 -7.46 -1.97 -8.40
C SER A 79 -6.52 -2.77 -7.49
N LEU A 80 -6.93 -3.05 -6.25
CA LEU A 80 -6.14 -3.82 -5.29
C LEU A 80 -6.24 -5.34 -5.51
N THR A 81 -7.38 -5.84 -5.98
CA THR A 81 -7.66 -7.29 -6.13
C THR A 81 -7.58 -7.79 -7.57
N THR A 82 -7.22 -6.94 -8.54
CA THR A 82 -7.09 -7.31 -9.95
C THR A 82 -5.63 -7.29 -10.36
N PRO A 83 -5.12 -8.32 -11.06
CA PRO A 83 -3.79 -8.28 -11.65
C PRO A 83 -3.70 -7.18 -12.72
N TRP A 84 -2.64 -6.37 -12.72
CA TRP A 84 -2.51 -5.22 -13.64
C TRP A 84 -2.08 -5.60 -15.06
N GLY A 85 -1.66 -6.85 -15.28
CA GLY A 85 -1.23 -7.33 -16.60
C GLY A 85 0.03 -6.62 -17.11
N ALA A 86 0.31 -6.71 -18.41
CA ALA A 86 1.50 -6.11 -19.02
C ALA A 86 1.52 -4.57 -18.81
N PRO A 87 2.70 -3.98 -18.48
CA PRO A 87 4.04 -4.58 -18.47
C PRO A 87 4.42 -5.29 -17.15
N PHE A 88 3.53 -5.34 -16.17
CA PHE A 88 3.81 -5.94 -14.86
C PHE A 88 3.80 -7.47 -14.96
N VAL A 89 4.99 -8.09 -14.89
CA VAL A 89 5.12 -9.55 -14.92
C VAL A 89 5.08 -10.08 -13.49
N ILE A 90 3.92 -9.98 -12.85
CA ILE A 90 3.73 -10.38 -11.44
C ILE A 90 2.54 -11.31 -11.32
N LYS A 91 2.69 -12.34 -10.48
CA LYS A 91 1.71 -13.43 -10.31
C LYS A 91 0.64 -13.14 -9.27
N THR A 92 0.84 -12.12 -8.44
CA THR A 92 -0.04 -11.73 -7.34
C THR A 92 -0.70 -10.40 -7.62
N THR A 93 -1.88 -10.18 -7.05
CA THR A 93 -2.48 -8.86 -6.95
C THR A 93 -1.72 -7.99 -5.94
N LEU A 94 -1.92 -6.67 -5.98
CA LEU A 94 -1.32 -5.77 -4.98
C LEU A 94 -1.77 -6.11 -3.55
N LEU A 95 -3.03 -6.51 -3.37
CA LEU A 95 -3.54 -6.91 -2.06
C LEU A 95 -2.89 -8.20 -1.57
N GLU A 96 -2.77 -9.23 -2.41
CA GLU A 96 -2.14 -10.51 -2.04
C GLU A 96 -0.65 -10.33 -1.69
N ALA A 97 0.06 -9.52 -2.48
CA ALA A 97 1.44 -9.14 -2.21
C ALA A 97 1.58 -8.41 -0.86
N ALA A 98 0.68 -7.46 -0.58
CA ALA A 98 0.66 -6.78 0.70
C ALA A 98 0.30 -7.72 1.86
N ALA A 99 -0.70 -8.59 1.67
CA ALA A 99 -1.18 -9.54 2.66
C ALA A 99 -0.06 -10.46 3.16
N SER A 100 0.65 -11.10 2.23
CA SER A 100 1.72 -12.06 2.47
C SER A 100 3.07 -11.45 2.89
N TYR A 101 3.27 -10.14 2.70
CA TYR A 101 4.55 -9.46 3.00
C TYR A 101 5.12 -9.75 4.40
N GLY A 102 4.27 -9.88 5.42
CA GLY A 102 4.71 -10.14 6.80
C GLY A 102 5.31 -11.52 7.04
N GLU A 103 5.11 -12.45 6.09
CA GLU A 103 5.55 -13.85 6.14
C GLU A 103 6.78 -14.10 5.24
N GLN A 104 7.18 -13.09 4.47
CA GLN A 104 8.26 -13.17 3.48
C GLN A 104 9.46 -12.33 3.93
N ASP A 105 10.64 -12.63 3.38
CA ASP A 105 11.78 -11.73 3.52
C ASP A 105 11.49 -10.41 2.77
N PRO A 106 11.62 -9.22 3.41
CA PRO A 106 11.25 -7.96 2.82
C PRO A 106 11.79 -7.69 1.41
N LEU A 107 13.05 -8.07 1.14
CA LEU A 107 13.73 -7.83 -0.14
C LEU A 107 13.57 -8.96 -1.16
N HIS A 108 12.84 -10.01 -0.80
CA HIS A 108 12.48 -11.11 -1.70
C HIS A 108 10.96 -11.39 -1.65
N SER A 109 10.17 -10.40 -1.22
CA SER A 109 8.72 -10.48 -1.13
C SER A 109 8.03 -10.17 -2.46
N ASP A 110 6.80 -10.67 -2.63
CA ASP A 110 6.00 -10.34 -3.81
C ASP A 110 5.73 -8.83 -3.90
N LEU A 111 5.57 -8.17 -2.74
CA LEU A 111 5.39 -6.72 -2.70
C LEU A 111 6.65 -5.98 -3.13
N HIS A 112 7.84 -6.48 -2.80
CA HIS A 112 9.09 -5.91 -3.30
C HIS A 112 9.20 -6.00 -4.82
N LEU A 113 8.82 -7.14 -5.40
CA LEU A 113 8.76 -7.31 -6.86
C LEU A 113 7.79 -6.31 -7.49
N TRP A 114 6.60 -6.15 -6.91
CA TRP A 114 5.65 -5.09 -7.29
C TRP A 114 6.27 -3.71 -7.32
N LEU A 115 6.92 -3.31 -6.23
CA LEU A 115 7.50 -1.97 -6.13
C LEU A 115 8.70 -1.77 -7.06
N LYS A 116 9.45 -2.82 -7.37
CA LYS A 116 10.49 -2.78 -8.41
C LYS A 116 9.92 -2.54 -9.79
N GLU A 117 8.86 -3.26 -10.17
CA GLU A 117 8.22 -3.10 -11.47
C GLU A 117 7.53 -1.74 -11.59
N ILE A 118 6.86 -1.29 -10.52
CA ILE A 118 6.31 0.07 -10.38
C ILE A 118 7.41 1.13 -10.50
N SER A 119 8.56 0.96 -9.88
CA SER A 119 9.68 1.92 -10.02
C SER A 119 10.29 1.89 -11.43
N ARG A 120 10.27 0.73 -12.11
CA ARG A 120 10.81 0.55 -13.45
C ARG A 120 9.92 1.13 -14.54
N TYR A 121 8.62 0.83 -14.49
CA TYR A 121 7.66 1.18 -15.54
C TYR A 121 6.77 2.35 -15.16
N GLY A 122 6.61 2.63 -13.88
CA GLY A 122 5.61 3.56 -13.39
C GLY A 122 5.82 5.01 -13.80
N HIS A 123 6.99 5.43 -14.28
CA HIS A 123 7.10 6.75 -14.92
C HIS A 123 6.29 6.83 -16.23
N HIS A 124 6.23 5.74 -17.00
CA HIS A 124 5.46 5.68 -18.24
C HIS A 124 3.97 5.46 -18.00
N PHE A 125 3.62 4.91 -16.83
CA PHE A 125 2.25 4.51 -16.49
C PHE A 125 1.68 5.23 -15.26
N SER A 126 2.34 6.28 -14.76
CA SER A 126 1.96 6.93 -13.50
C SER A 126 0.54 7.47 -13.58
N GLY A 127 0.15 8.03 -14.73
CA GLY A 127 -1.21 8.49 -14.98
C GLY A 127 -2.24 7.38 -14.80
N GLN A 128 -2.04 6.21 -15.41
CA GLN A 128 -2.96 5.09 -15.30
C GLN A 128 -2.96 4.47 -13.89
N ILE A 129 -1.78 4.32 -13.29
CA ILE A 129 -1.63 3.73 -11.95
C ILE A 129 -2.29 4.63 -10.89
N LEU A 130 -2.09 5.93 -10.98
CA LEU A 130 -2.66 6.88 -10.03
C LEU A 130 -4.14 7.12 -10.31
N SER A 131 -4.59 7.17 -11.57
CA SER A 131 -6.02 7.30 -11.88
C SER A 131 -6.85 6.14 -11.32
N MET A 132 -6.31 4.91 -11.36
CA MET A 132 -6.90 3.73 -10.72
C MET A 132 -7.10 3.87 -9.19
N LEU A 133 -6.43 4.82 -8.54
CA LEU A 133 -6.53 5.09 -7.11
C LEU A 133 -7.34 6.37 -6.79
N HIS A 134 -7.57 7.25 -7.76
CA HIS A 134 -8.16 8.58 -7.54
C HIS A 134 -9.53 8.79 -8.20
N ASP A 135 -9.80 8.20 -9.37
CA ASP A 135 -11.04 8.37 -10.14
C ASP A 135 -12.13 7.37 -9.75
#